data_AF-G8B6V0-F1
#
_entry.id   AF-G8B6V0-F1
#
_cell.length_a   1.000
_cell.length_b   1.000
_cell.length_c   1.000
_cell.angle_alpha   90.00
_cell.angle_beta   90.00
_cell.angle_gamma   90.00
#
_symmetry.space_group_name_H-M   'P 1'
#
loop_
_entity.id
_entity.type
_entity.pdbx_description
1 polymer ?
#
loop_
_entity_poly.entity_id
_entity_poly.type
_entity_poly.pdbx_seq_one_letter_code
_entity_poly.pdbx_strand_id
1 'polypeptide(L)'
;MRRSRNKAVLNNSTSDIATEDNITNTDAASSDYRRHIHTSSPHHLHHSKHAILIPSPLNALLHSDRHIKYHFYNLGGDFIRLSAYRRFKQLFRVGGGSLIKEIVFDLSTFLKREVNDEKSGVHSEFKNYLTSNSNILKKRESSWCLCDHQFGLRNWLFIVFGYMLQNYKEEEVHECLDDVIKMYLNARKNRLDPDNVRIIRDERDNFTLSTFQNYINTVEIQEDLLFGDNGPTRFVTISSAYNQKIYLPPLPRLHDRDLLVKALMHKEFYRLLLDPRHNFAQIMKSHNYDLSFSEYGLIRKEISFLDGLGDFFLAQETSRLIFDLCRNSNTTTTTNLNEGDDTSTLDPNVSSQTYNLLKMILATNTLMSKLTKCYNLYQGLNDPIINTRIADEWIPYTTTGKLPPGKDAKEVRIYEEEFLGDFFESYMAALLIEQPQVAKSFIREIYKRLISIMTKTLPPEVTYQNWTMNILGRNIYGNKEVV
;
A
#
# COMPACT_ATOMS: atom_id res chain seq x y z
N MET A 1 7.33 5.80 61.14
CA MET A 1 5.91 5.44 61.40
C MET A 1 5.35 4.79 60.14
N ARG A 2 4.63 3.67 60.33
CA ARG A 2 3.90 2.79 59.39
C ARG A 2 3.25 3.54 58.19
N ARG A 3 3.14 3.01 56.96
CA ARG A 3 2.94 1.63 56.47
C ARG A 3 3.38 1.51 54.99
N SER A 4 3.94 0.37 54.63
CA SER A 4 4.30 -0.10 53.27
C SER A 4 3.53 -1.40 52.98
N ARG A 5 3.58 -1.86 51.71
CA ARG A 5 3.21 -3.19 51.14
C ARG A 5 1.79 -3.29 50.56
N ASN A 6 1.51 -3.93 49.41
CA ASN A 6 2.28 -4.85 48.56
C ASN A 6 1.68 -4.92 47.13
N LYS A 7 2.55 -5.18 46.13
CA LYS A 7 2.20 -5.73 44.81
C LYS A 7 1.84 -7.22 44.96
N ALA A 8 0.80 -7.68 44.28
CA ALA A 8 0.52 -9.09 44.10
C ALA A 8 1.15 -9.58 42.78
N VAL A 9 2.12 -10.48 42.93
CA VAL A 9 2.63 -11.40 41.90
C VAL A 9 2.18 -12.78 42.36
N LEU A 10 1.61 -13.58 41.47
CA LEU A 10 1.30 -14.99 41.72
C LEU A 10 1.82 -15.83 40.55
N ASN A 11 2.96 -16.48 40.80
CA ASN A 11 3.38 -17.71 40.14
C ASN A 11 2.51 -18.86 40.64
N ASN A 12 2.36 -19.92 39.84
CA ASN A 12 2.46 -21.29 40.36
C ASN A 12 2.86 -22.25 39.24
N SER A 13 3.91 -23.02 39.53
CA SER A 13 4.39 -24.16 38.77
C SER A 13 4.44 -25.37 39.70
N THR A 14 4.22 -26.55 39.11
CA THR A 14 4.63 -27.93 39.51
C THR A 14 3.92 -28.67 40.64
N SER A 15 3.46 -29.90 40.31
CA SER A 15 3.76 -31.21 40.96
C SER A 15 3.17 -32.40 40.15
N ASP A 16 4.00 -33.17 39.42
CA ASP A 16 4.37 -34.61 39.59
C ASP A 16 3.44 -35.53 40.44
N ILE A 17 3.17 -36.85 40.22
CA ILE A 17 3.87 -38.03 39.66
C ILE A 17 2.91 -39.24 39.40
N ALA A 18 3.24 -40.05 38.38
CA ALA A 18 3.07 -41.50 38.06
C ALA A 18 2.00 -42.46 38.63
N THR A 19 1.52 -43.37 37.76
CA THR A 19 1.59 -44.85 37.95
C THR A 19 1.39 -45.63 36.64
N GLU A 20 2.28 -46.60 36.40
CA GLU A 20 2.22 -47.63 35.34
C GLU A 20 1.26 -48.77 35.72
N ASP A 21 0.71 -49.49 34.73
CA ASP A 21 0.54 -50.96 34.78
C ASP A 21 0.08 -51.59 33.43
N ASN A 22 0.92 -52.49 32.92
CA ASN A 22 0.69 -53.84 32.32
C ASN A 22 -0.10 -54.05 30.99
N ILE A 23 0.56 -54.57 29.91
CA ILE A 23 0.72 -56.00 29.45
C ILE A 23 -0.63 -56.56 28.90
N THR A 24 -0.86 -57.06 27.66
CA THR A 24 -0.19 -58.05 26.76
C THR A 24 -0.94 -58.19 25.40
N ASN A 25 -0.21 -58.56 24.33
CA ASN A 25 -0.48 -59.47 23.17
C ASN A 25 -1.90 -59.80 22.65
N THR A 26 -2.08 -59.79 21.31
CA THR A 26 -2.34 -61.00 20.47
C THR A 26 -2.44 -60.72 18.95
N ASP A 27 -2.06 -61.73 18.17
CA ASP A 27 -1.83 -61.81 16.71
C ASP A 27 -3.07 -62.02 15.81
N ALA A 28 -2.90 -61.71 14.50
CA ALA A 28 -3.49 -62.31 13.27
C ALA A 28 -5.05 -62.27 13.09
N ALA A 29 -5.67 -62.11 11.90
CA ALA A 29 -5.32 -62.50 10.54
C ALA A 29 -6.19 -61.81 9.44
N SER A 30 -5.65 -61.81 8.22
CA SER A 30 -6.22 -62.03 6.86
C SER A 30 -7.50 -61.36 6.34
N SER A 31 -7.29 -60.64 5.21
CA SER A 31 -8.04 -60.60 3.94
C SER A 31 -9.58 -60.55 3.93
N ASP A 32 -10.12 -59.48 3.34
CA ASP A 32 -11.25 -59.63 2.43
C ASP A 32 -11.24 -58.61 1.29
N TYR A 33 -11.05 -59.14 0.08
CA TYR A 33 -11.28 -58.48 -1.19
C TYR A 33 -12.79 -58.32 -1.40
N ARG A 34 -13.32 -57.10 -1.42
CA ARG A 34 -14.60 -56.82 -2.09
C ARG A 34 -14.49 -55.63 -3.04
N ARG A 35 -14.42 -55.99 -4.33
CA ARG A 35 -14.79 -55.13 -5.46
C ARG A 35 -16.19 -54.56 -5.22
N HIS A 36 -16.30 -53.24 -5.07
CA HIS A 36 -17.57 -52.54 -5.26
C HIS A 36 -17.51 -51.72 -6.55
N ILE A 37 -18.05 -52.35 -7.58
CA ILE A 37 -18.87 -51.82 -8.68
C ILE A 37 -18.90 -50.27 -8.74
N HIS A 38 -18.30 -49.72 -9.79
CA HIS A 38 -18.59 -48.38 -10.29
C HIS A 38 -20.06 -48.31 -10.70
N THR A 39 -20.92 -47.87 -9.80
CA THR A 39 -22.16 -47.21 -10.17
C THR A 39 -21.82 -45.74 -10.42
N SER A 40 -21.91 -45.34 -11.68
CA SER A 40 -21.92 -43.95 -12.11
C SER A 40 -23.07 -43.23 -11.42
N SER A 41 -22.76 -42.59 -10.29
CA SER A 41 -23.66 -41.67 -9.60
C SER A 41 -23.75 -40.38 -10.42
N PRO A 42 -24.94 -39.82 -10.67
CA PRO A 42 -25.08 -38.57 -11.40
C PRO A 42 -24.33 -37.48 -10.63
N HIS A 43 -23.55 -36.69 -11.35
CA HIS A 43 -22.86 -35.51 -10.84
C HIS A 43 -23.74 -34.72 -9.88
N HIS A 44 -23.51 -34.88 -8.57
CA HIS A 44 -23.89 -33.85 -7.62
C HIS A 44 -23.01 -32.65 -7.95
N LEU A 45 -23.56 -31.72 -8.75
CA LEU A 45 -23.11 -30.34 -8.77
C LEU A 45 -23.14 -29.86 -7.32
N HIS A 46 -21.99 -29.91 -6.65
CA HIS A 46 -21.78 -29.22 -5.39
C HIS A 46 -21.93 -27.72 -5.69
N HIS A 47 -23.15 -27.21 -5.62
CA HIS A 47 -23.40 -25.79 -5.72
C HIS A 47 -22.56 -25.08 -4.65
N SER A 48 -21.70 -24.18 -5.11
CA SER A 48 -20.85 -23.35 -4.25
C SER A 48 -21.70 -22.69 -3.17
N LYS A 49 -21.21 -22.72 -1.92
CA LYS A 49 -21.84 -22.10 -0.75
C LYS A 49 -22.15 -20.59 -0.96
N HIS A 50 -21.42 -19.97 -1.89
CA HIS A 50 -21.62 -18.61 -2.36
C HIS A 50 -21.96 -18.58 -3.86
N ALA A 51 -22.93 -19.38 -4.30
CA ALA A 51 -23.40 -19.37 -5.67
C ALA A 51 -23.83 -17.94 -6.06
N ILE A 52 -23.03 -17.32 -6.93
CA ILE A 52 -23.26 -15.98 -7.48
C ILE A 52 -23.37 -16.06 -9.00
N LEU A 53 -24.15 -15.15 -9.58
CA LEU A 53 -24.17 -14.91 -11.03
C LEU A 53 -23.01 -13.99 -11.37
N ILE A 54 -22.22 -14.38 -12.37
CA ILE A 54 -21.11 -13.58 -12.90
C ILE A 54 -21.21 -13.47 -14.42
N PRO A 55 -20.59 -12.45 -15.04
CA PRO A 55 -20.47 -12.38 -16.49
C PRO A 55 -19.80 -13.64 -17.04
N SER A 56 -20.36 -14.22 -18.10
CA SER A 56 -19.76 -15.41 -18.75
C SER A 56 -18.33 -15.17 -19.25
N PRO A 57 -17.94 -13.99 -19.76
CA PRO A 57 -16.56 -13.70 -20.11
C PRO A 57 -15.61 -13.77 -18.90
N LEU A 58 -16.04 -13.30 -17.72
CA LEU A 58 -15.26 -13.43 -16.49
C LEU A 58 -15.10 -14.90 -16.11
N ASN A 59 -16.16 -15.71 -16.20
CA ASN A 59 -16.07 -17.14 -15.90
C ASN A 59 -15.12 -17.87 -16.86
N ALA A 60 -15.16 -17.54 -18.16
CA ALA A 60 -14.26 -18.09 -19.15
C ALA A 60 -12.79 -17.73 -18.84
N LEU A 61 -12.51 -16.46 -18.52
CA LEU A 61 -11.18 -16.00 -18.13
C LEU A 61 -10.63 -16.74 -16.91
N LEU A 62 -11.45 -16.92 -15.87
CA LEU A 62 -11.05 -17.63 -14.64
C LEU A 62 -10.74 -19.12 -14.88
N HIS A 63 -11.31 -19.72 -15.92
CA HIS A 63 -10.99 -21.09 -16.35
C HIS A 63 -9.76 -21.16 -17.26
N SER A 64 -9.61 -20.20 -18.17
CA SER A 64 -8.52 -20.19 -19.15
C SER A 64 -7.18 -19.76 -18.57
N ASP A 65 -7.19 -18.91 -17.54
CA ASP A 65 -5.98 -18.38 -16.90
C ASP A 65 -6.00 -18.66 -15.39
N ARG A 66 -5.09 -19.53 -14.94
CA ARG A 66 -4.97 -19.95 -13.54
C ARG A 66 -4.54 -18.79 -12.61
N HIS A 67 -3.91 -17.76 -13.16
CA HIS A 67 -3.29 -16.66 -12.44
C HIS A 67 -4.17 -15.40 -12.42
N ILE A 68 -5.08 -15.22 -13.39
CA ILE A 68 -5.94 -14.04 -13.50
C ILE A 68 -6.73 -13.73 -12.23
N LYS A 69 -7.19 -14.77 -11.51
CA LYS A 69 -7.93 -14.62 -10.25
C LYS A 69 -7.12 -13.88 -9.18
N TYR A 70 -5.81 -14.13 -9.11
CA TYR A 70 -4.94 -13.47 -8.13
C TYR A 70 -4.70 -12.03 -8.53
N HIS A 71 -4.60 -11.77 -9.82
CA HIS A 71 -4.48 -10.41 -10.30
C HIS A 71 -5.75 -9.60 -10.00
N PHE A 72 -6.92 -10.09 -10.41
CA PHE A 72 -8.19 -9.39 -10.14
C PHE A 72 -8.43 -9.18 -8.66
N TYR A 73 -8.12 -10.19 -7.82
CA TYR A 73 -8.19 -10.06 -6.38
C TYR A 73 -7.31 -8.92 -5.84
N ASN A 74 -6.05 -8.82 -6.29
CA ASN A 74 -5.13 -7.77 -5.85
C ASN A 74 -5.54 -6.39 -6.38
N LEU A 75 -5.80 -6.28 -7.68
CA LEU A 75 -6.16 -5.02 -8.34
C LEU A 75 -7.45 -4.44 -7.75
N GLY A 76 -8.50 -5.25 -7.62
CA GLY A 76 -9.76 -4.80 -7.04
C GLY A 76 -9.64 -4.46 -5.56
N GLY A 77 -8.87 -5.24 -4.79
CA GLY A 77 -8.61 -4.95 -3.38
C GLY A 77 -7.85 -3.63 -3.18
N ASP A 78 -6.81 -3.38 -3.97
CA ASP A 78 -6.01 -2.15 -3.89
C ASP A 78 -6.83 -0.93 -4.36
N PHE A 79 -7.64 -1.07 -5.43
CA PHE A 79 -8.57 -0.02 -5.87
C PHE A 79 -9.59 0.36 -4.79
N ILE A 80 -10.20 -0.62 -4.13
CA ILE A 80 -11.17 -0.36 -3.05
C ILE A 80 -10.50 0.43 -1.92
N ARG A 81 -9.27 0.05 -1.52
CA ARG A 81 -8.53 0.75 -0.47
C ARG A 81 -8.20 2.19 -0.86
N LEU A 82 -7.60 2.40 -2.04
CA LEU A 82 -7.25 3.75 -2.51
C LEU A 82 -8.50 4.64 -2.59
N SER A 83 -9.55 4.11 -3.20
CA SER A 83 -10.77 4.87 -3.45
C SER A 83 -11.55 5.17 -2.17
N ALA A 84 -11.61 4.22 -1.23
CA ALA A 84 -12.17 4.45 0.10
C ALA A 84 -11.37 5.51 0.87
N TYR A 85 -10.03 5.42 0.85
CA TYR A 85 -9.15 6.40 1.50
C TYR A 85 -9.40 7.82 0.98
N ARG A 86 -9.54 7.98 -0.35
CA ARG A 86 -9.90 9.25 -0.98
C ARG A 86 -11.29 9.76 -0.57
N ARG A 87 -12.31 8.89 -0.57
CA ARG A 87 -13.70 9.28 -0.25
C ARG A 87 -13.88 9.73 1.19
N PHE A 88 -13.15 9.10 2.10
CA PHE A 88 -13.17 9.47 3.51
C PHE A 88 -12.23 10.64 3.85
N LYS A 89 -11.67 11.35 2.86
CA LYS A 89 -10.87 12.57 3.06
C LYS A 89 -11.59 13.60 3.93
N GLN A 90 -12.92 13.70 3.90
CA GLN A 90 -13.64 14.66 4.76
C GLN A 90 -13.59 14.31 6.26
N LEU A 91 -13.46 13.02 6.62
CA LEU A 91 -13.30 12.55 8.00
C LEU A 91 -11.91 12.85 8.59
N PHE A 92 -11.02 13.36 7.75
CA PHE A 92 -9.72 13.85 8.14
C PHE A 92 -9.81 14.99 9.19
N ARG A 93 -10.77 15.91 9.02
CA ARG A 93 -11.00 17.05 9.95
C ARG A 93 -11.53 16.64 11.33
N VAL A 94 -11.80 15.35 11.49
CA VAL A 94 -12.43 14.73 12.66
C VAL A 94 -11.39 13.90 13.42
N GLY A 95 -10.76 12.92 12.76
CA GLY A 95 -9.84 11.98 13.41
C GLY A 95 -8.42 11.94 12.83
N GLY A 96 -8.15 12.69 11.76
CA GLY A 96 -6.86 12.66 11.05
C GLY A 96 -6.68 11.45 10.13
N GLY A 97 -5.47 11.30 9.58
CA GLY A 97 -5.13 10.21 8.65
C GLY A 97 -5.20 8.81 9.28
N SER A 98 -4.98 8.68 10.60
CA SER A 98 -5.10 7.42 11.33
C SER A 98 -6.53 6.89 11.34
N LEU A 99 -7.53 7.76 11.58
CA LEU A 99 -8.94 7.37 11.54
C LEU A 99 -9.34 6.87 10.14
N ILE A 100 -8.83 7.51 9.08
CA ILE A 100 -9.11 7.05 7.71
C ILE A 100 -8.43 5.70 7.45
N LYS A 101 -7.16 5.53 7.86
CA LYS A 101 -6.47 4.23 7.78
C LYS A 101 -7.24 3.15 8.57
N GLU A 102 -7.78 3.48 9.74
CA GLU A 102 -8.64 2.61 10.55
C GLU A 102 -9.96 2.29 9.86
N ILE A 103 -10.63 3.24 9.20
CA ILE A 103 -11.86 2.99 8.44
C ILE A 103 -11.58 2.12 7.22
N VAL A 104 -10.49 2.35 6.50
CA VAL A 104 -10.08 1.50 5.35
C VAL A 104 -9.71 0.09 5.82
N PHE A 105 -9.06 -0.02 6.98
CA PHE A 105 -8.77 -1.30 7.63
C PHE A 105 -10.03 -1.99 8.16
N ASP A 106 -10.96 -1.25 8.76
CA ASP A 106 -12.24 -1.77 9.23
C ASP A 106 -13.11 -2.18 8.05
N LEU A 107 -13.12 -1.45 6.93
CA LEU A 107 -13.78 -1.87 5.69
C LEU A 107 -13.19 -3.19 5.21
N SER A 108 -11.86 -3.31 5.16
CA SER A 108 -11.17 -4.56 4.79
C SER A 108 -11.49 -5.73 5.74
N THR A 109 -11.61 -5.45 7.03
CA THR A 109 -11.90 -6.44 8.09
C THR A 109 -13.38 -6.80 8.14
N PHE A 110 -14.28 -5.84 7.92
CA PHE A 110 -15.71 -5.98 7.75
C PHE A 110 -16.02 -6.89 6.57
N LEU A 111 -15.39 -6.62 5.43
CA LEU A 111 -15.46 -7.51 4.26
C LEU A 111 -14.93 -8.91 4.60
N LYS A 112 -13.99 -9.07 5.54
CA LYS A 112 -13.50 -10.40 5.94
C LYS A 112 -14.45 -11.13 6.90
N ARG A 113 -15.12 -10.40 7.81
CA ARG A 113 -15.93 -10.96 8.90
C ARG A 113 -17.41 -11.07 8.54
N GLU A 114 -18.04 -9.95 8.20
CA GLU A 114 -19.49 -9.85 8.00
C GLU A 114 -19.93 -10.45 6.66
N VAL A 115 -19.13 -10.24 5.61
CA VAL A 115 -19.44 -10.75 4.25
C VAL A 115 -19.20 -12.26 4.14
N ASN A 116 -18.53 -12.89 5.10
CA ASN A 116 -18.40 -14.36 5.14
C ASN A 116 -19.31 -15.02 6.20
N ASP A 117 -20.06 -14.24 6.99
CA ASP A 117 -21.09 -14.76 7.89
C ASP A 117 -22.43 -14.86 7.15
N GLU A 118 -22.76 -16.05 6.68
CA GLU A 118 -24.00 -16.35 5.94
C GLU A 118 -25.28 -15.99 6.67
N LYS A 119 -25.24 -15.90 8.01
CA LYS A 119 -26.40 -15.54 8.83
C LYS A 119 -26.60 -14.03 8.93
N SER A 120 -25.61 -13.24 8.51
CA SER A 120 -25.69 -11.78 8.54
C SER A 120 -26.57 -11.25 7.42
N GLY A 121 -27.47 -10.32 7.73
CA GLY A 121 -28.25 -9.59 6.71
C GLY A 121 -27.34 -8.87 5.71
N VAL A 122 -26.14 -8.46 6.16
CA VAL A 122 -25.10 -7.84 5.35
C VAL A 122 -24.55 -8.81 4.30
N HIS A 123 -24.36 -10.09 4.64
CA HIS A 123 -23.95 -11.10 3.68
C HIS A 123 -24.96 -11.24 2.54
N SER A 124 -26.25 -11.25 2.89
CA SER A 124 -27.33 -11.33 1.90
C SER A 124 -27.39 -10.07 1.03
N GLU A 125 -27.19 -8.89 1.61
CA GLU A 125 -27.13 -7.62 0.87
C GLU A 125 -25.95 -7.59 -0.11
N PHE A 126 -24.74 -7.99 0.31
CA PHE A 126 -23.57 -8.08 -0.58
C PHE A 126 -23.69 -9.16 -1.65
N LYS A 127 -24.23 -10.33 -1.28
CA LYS A 127 -24.49 -11.41 -2.22
C LYS A 127 -25.48 -10.95 -3.27
N ASN A 128 -26.58 -10.33 -2.83
CA ASN A 128 -27.55 -9.72 -3.71
C ASN A 128 -26.87 -8.64 -4.55
N TYR A 129 -26.09 -7.71 -4.02
CA TYR A 129 -25.40 -6.71 -4.82
C TYR A 129 -24.52 -7.30 -5.93
N LEU A 130 -23.78 -8.39 -5.64
CA LEU A 130 -22.95 -9.07 -6.62
C LEU A 130 -23.74 -9.88 -7.65
N THR A 131 -24.91 -10.42 -7.28
CA THR A 131 -25.79 -11.18 -8.17
C THR A 131 -26.88 -10.33 -8.84
N SER A 132 -27.16 -9.16 -8.29
CA SER A 132 -28.25 -8.29 -8.70
C SER A 132 -27.76 -7.39 -9.81
N ASN A 133 -28.39 -7.68 -10.93
CA ASN A 133 -28.69 -6.90 -12.11
C ASN A 133 -28.87 -5.36 -12.00
N SER A 134 -28.11 -4.64 -11.17
CA SER A 134 -28.17 -3.15 -11.04
C SER A 134 -26.87 -2.43 -11.41
N ASN A 135 -25.76 -3.15 -11.56
CA ASN A 135 -24.43 -2.54 -11.70
C ASN A 135 -24.01 -2.35 -13.18
N ILE A 136 -22.89 -1.65 -13.41
CA ILE A 136 -22.28 -1.40 -14.73
C ILE A 136 -22.16 -2.68 -15.59
N LEU A 137 -21.89 -3.81 -14.93
CA LEU A 137 -21.79 -5.13 -15.55
C LEU A 137 -23.06 -5.48 -16.32
N LYS A 138 -24.26 -5.18 -15.82
CA LYS A 138 -25.49 -5.49 -16.55
C LYS A 138 -25.70 -4.58 -17.76
N LYS A 139 -25.29 -3.30 -17.66
CA LYS A 139 -25.43 -2.35 -18.78
C LYS A 139 -24.58 -2.78 -19.99
N ARG A 140 -23.48 -3.50 -19.74
CA ARG A 140 -22.45 -3.80 -20.74
C ARG A 140 -22.29 -5.29 -21.06
N GLU A 141 -22.69 -6.20 -20.17
CA GLU A 141 -22.58 -7.65 -20.36
C GLU A 141 -23.95 -8.28 -20.64
N SER A 142 -24.04 -8.98 -21.78
CA SER A 142 -25.27 -9.64 -22.24
C SER A 142 -25.42 -11.07 -21.75
N SER A 143 -24.33 -11.73 -21.33
CA SER A 143 -24.31 -13.14 -20.95
C SER A 143 -23.83 -13.35 -19.51
N TRP A 144 -24.61 -14.09 -18.73
CA TRP A 144 -24.36 -14.38 -17.32
C TRP A 144 -24.46 -15.88 -17.07
N CYS A 145 -23.62 -16.39 -16.18
CA CYS A 145 -23.67 -17.79 -15.76
C CYS A 145 -23.57 -17.91 -14.25
N LEU A 146 -24.11 -19.01 -13.72
CA LEU A 146 -23.87 -19.39 -12.34
C LEU A 146 -22.41 -19.78 -12.19
N CYS A 147 -21.73 -19.18 -11.23
CA CYS A 147 -20.34 -19.50 -10.96
C CYS A 147 -20.20 -20.90 -10.33
N ASP A 148 -19.22 -21.65 -10.81
CA ASP A 148 -18.76 -22.95 -10.29
C ASP A 148 -17.52 -22.85 -9.38
N HIS A 149 -16.81 -21.72 -9.39
CA HIS A 149 -15.69 -21.46 -8.48
C HIS A 149 -16.13 -21.27 -7.01
N GLN A 150 -15.40 -21.90 -6.09
CA GLN A 150 -15.66 -21.85 -4.65
C GLN A 150 -14.84 -20.75 -3.96
N PHE A 151 -15.12 -19.48 -4.28
CA PHE A 151 -14.52 -18.34 -3.58
C PHE A 151 -15.45 -17.75 -2.52
N GLY A 152 -14.88 -17.27 -1.42
CA GLY A 152 -15.60 -16.47 -0.43
C GLY A 152 -16.12 -15.17 -1.04
N LEU A 153 -17.24 -14.66 -0.53
CA LEU A 153 -17.93 -13.50 -1.10
C LEU A 153 -17.06 -12.23 -1.12
N ARG A 154 -16.16 -12.07 -0.15
CA ARG A 154 -15.13 -11.02 -0.17
C ARG A 154 -14.21 -11.10 -1.38
N ASN A 155 -13.75 -12.32 -1.69
CA ASN A 155 -12.81 -12.52 -2.79
C ASN A 155 -13.52 -12.25 -4.12
N TRP A 156 -14.81 -12.61 -4.21
CA TRP A 156 -15.65 -12.24 -5.35
C TRP A 156 -15.78 -10.74 -5.54
N LEU A 157 -16.02 -9.99 -4.47
CA LEU A 157 -16.05 -8.54 -4.54
C LEU A 157 -14.75 -8.00 -5.17
N PHE A 158 -13.60 -8.44 -4.68
CA PHE A 158 -12.32 -7.96 -5.24
C PHE A 158 -12.11 -8.41 -6.68
N ILE A 159 -12.42 -9.67 -7.01
CA ILE A 159 -12.28 -10.20 -8.37
C ILE A 159 -13.16 -9.42 -9.36
N VAL A 160 -14.41 -9.13 -8.97
CA VAL A 160 -15.35 -8.37 -9.80
C VAL A 160 -14.85 -6.94 -10.02
N PHE A 161 -14.36 -6.25 -8.99
CA PHE A 161 -13.77 -4.92 -9.15
C PHE A 161 -12.51 -4.96 -10.03
N GLY A 162 -11.65 -5.97 -9.88
CA GLY A 162 -10.49 -6.17 -10.76
C GLY A 162 -10.89 -6.37 -12.22
N TYR A 163 -11.90 -7.21 -12.49
CA TYR A 163 -12.45 -7.41 -13.83
C TYR A 163 -13.02 -6.11 -14.41
N MET A 164 -13.74 -5.32 -13.60
CA MET A 164 -14.31 -4.05 -14.06
C MET A 164 -13.23 -3.05 -14.45
N LEU A 165 -12.17 -2.93 -13.66
CA LEU A 165 -11.04 -2.02 -13.94
C LEU A 165 -10.28 -2.38 -15.21
N GLN A 166 -10.33 -3.65 -15.62
CA GLN A 166 -9.74 -4.08 -16.88
C GLN A 166 -10.59 -3.69 -18.09
N ASN A 167 -11.92 -3.78 -17.99
CA ASN A 167 -12.81 -3.78 -19.15
C ASN A 167 -13.66 -2.50 -19.28
N TYR A 168 -13.72 -1.66 -18.25
CA TYR A 168 -14.52 -0.44 -18.23
C TYR A 168 -13.72 0.77 -17.78
N LYS A 169 -14.33 1.95 -17.88
CA LYS A 169 -13.71 3.20 -17.45
C LYS A 169 -13.64 3.26 -15.91
N GLU A 170 -12.58 3.86 -15.37
CA GLU A 170 -12.35 3.91 -13.92
C GLU A 170 -13.48 4.65 -13.20
N GLU A 171 -14.07 5.68 -13.83
CA GLU A 171 -15.21 6.44 -13.31
C GLU A 171 -16.45 5.55 -13.11
N GLU A 172 -16.69 4.61 -14.02
CA GLU A 172 -17.81 3.67 -13.95
C GLU A 172 -17.64 2.66 -12.79
N VAL A 173 -16.39 2.29 -12.50
CA VAL A 173 -16.05 1.41 -11.37
C VAL A 173 -16.24 2.15 -10.04
N HIS A 174 -15.97 3.45 -10.00
CA HIS A 174 -16.20 4.28 -8.83
C HIS A 174 -17.68 4.31 -8.43
N GLU A 175 -18.62 4.43 -9.37
CA GLU A 175 -20.06 4.37 -9.05
C GLU A 175 -20.42 3.07 -8.31
N CYS A 176 -19.88 1.94 -8.76
CA CYS A 176 -20.11 0.64 -8.11
C CYS A 176 -19.55 0.61 -6.68
N LEU A 177 -18.40 1.25 -6.44
CA LEU A 177 -17.83 1.33 -5.09
C LEU A 177 -18.71 2.14 -4.12
N ASP A 178 -19.46 3.14 -4.60
CA ASP A 178 -20.32 3.95 -3.72
C ASP A 178 -21.39 3.09 -3.04
N ASP A 179 -21.95 2.12 -3.75
CA ASP A 179 -22.90 1.17 -3.19
C ASP A 179 -22.27 0.31 -2.09
N VAL A 180 -21.06 -0.20 -2.31
CA VAL A 180 -20.28 -0.99 -1.32
C VAL A 180 -20.03 -0.16 -0.06
N ILE A 181 -19.61 1.09 -0.22
CA ILE A 181 -19.37 1.99 0.91
C ILE A 181 -20.68 2.28 1.65
N LYS A 182 -21.78 2.50 0.94
CA LYS A 182 -23.10 2.71 1.54
C LYS A 182 -23.57 1.51 2.35
N MET A 183 -23.39 0.29 1.85
CA MET A 183 -23.67 -0.95 2.59
C MET A 183 -22.82 -1.03 3.87
N TYR A 184 -21.52 -0.75 3.78
CA TYR A 184 -20.63 -0.71 4.94
C TYR A 184 -21.08 0.32 5.98
N LEU A 185 -21.35 1.56 5.57
CA LEU A 185 -21.80 2.63 6.47
C LEU A 185 -23.14 2.30 7.12
N ASN A 186 -24.08 1.71 6.37
CA ASN A 186 -25.37 1.26 6.91
C ASN A 186 -25.20 0.20 7.99
N ALA A 187 -24.33 -0.79 7.76
CA ALA A 187 -24.04 -1.85 8.72
C ALA A 187 -23.29 -1.35 9.97
N ARG A 188 -22.56 -0.23 9.85
CA ARG A 188 -21.73 0.37 10.90
C ARG A 188 -22.34 1.63 11.55
N LYS A 189 -23.62 1.95 11.29
CA LYS A 189 -24.34 3.14 11.80
C LYS A 189 -24.16 3.44 13.29
N ASN A 190 -23.84 2.44 14.11
CA ASN A 190 -23.72 2.56 15.57
C ASN A 190 -22.26 2.67 16.10
N ARG A 191 -21.24 2.77 15.24
CA ARG A 191 -19.82 2.78 15.68
C ARG A 191 -19.08 4.11 15.50
N LEU A 192 -19.62 5.05 14.73
CA LEU A 192 -19.07 6.40 14.63
C LEU A 192 -19.82 7.25 15.65
N ASP A 193 -19.33 7.26 16.89
CA ASP A 193 -19.87 8.14 17.93
C ASP A 193 -19.57 9.60 17.56
N PRO A 194 -20.59 10.41 17.20
CA PRO A 194 -20.41 11.80 16.81
C PRO A 194 -19.84 12.67 17.95
N ASP A 195 -19.97 12.23 19.20
CA ASP A 195 -19.56 12.98 20.39
C ASP A 195 -18.07 12.79 20.74
N ASN A 196 -17.42 11.74 20.20
CA ASN A 196 -15.98 11.49 20.35
C ASN A 196 -15.12 12.11 19.23
N VAL A 197 -15.75 12.86 18.34
CA VAL A 197 -15.13 13.54 17.21
C VAL A 197 -14.76 14.96 17.64
N ARG A 198 -13.48 15.23 17.93
CA ARG A 198 -13.01 16.61 18.10
C ARG A 198 -13.10 17.32 16.75
N ILE A 199 -14.20 18.02 16.53
CA ILE A 199 -14.35 18.90 15.37
C ILE A 199 -13.42 20.11 15.61
N ILE A 200 -12.48 20.34 14.69
CA ILE A 200 -11.62 21.52 14.66
C ILE A 200 -12.53 22.76 14.64
N ARG A 201 -12.66 23.45 15.78
CA ARG A 201 -13.58 24.60 15.94
C ARG A 201 -13.11 25.66 16.94
N ASP A 202 -11.99 25.46 17.64
CA ASP A 202 -11.50 26.48 18.58
C ASP A 202 -10.63 27.55 17.87
N GLU A 203 -10.62 28.76 18.43
CA GLU A 203 -9.88 29.91 17.87
C GLU A 203 -8.39 29.62 17.72
N ARG A 204 -7.84 28.80 18.63
CA ARG A 204 -6.44 28.39 18.65
C ARG A 204 -6.09 27.50 17.47
N ASP A 205 -6.91 26.51 17.15
CA ASP A 205 -6.73 25.62 16.01
C ASP A 205 -6.75 26.43 14.71
N ASN A 206 -7.69 27.39 14.58
CA ASN A 206 -7.76 28.29 13.43
C ASN A 206 -6.49 29.16 13.30
N PHE A 207 -6.01 29.73 14.41
CA PHE A 207 -4.77 30.50 14.42
C PHE A 207 -3.56 29.64 14.03
N THR A 208 -3.46 28.44 14.59
CA THR A 208 -2.40 27.47 14.29
C THR A 208 -2.38 27.10 12.81
N LEU A 209 -3.56 26.79 12.24
CA LEU A 209 -3.72 26.52 10.81
C LEU A 209 -3.36 27.71 9.94
N SER A 210 -3.77 28.93 10.33
CA SER A 210 -3.43 30.14 9.58
C SER A 210 -1.93 30.43 9.58
N THR A 211 -1.26 30.22 10.71
CA THR A 211 0.20 30.38 10.85
C THR A 211 0.92 29.31 10.03
N PHE A 212 0.40 28.08 10.02
CA PHE A 212 0.93 27.00 9.20
C PHE A 212 0.76 27.28 7.70
N GLN A 213 -0.41 27.80 7.29
CA GLN A 213 -0.65 28.22 5.92
C GLN A 213 0.28 29.36 5.50
N ASN A 214 0.57 30.30 6.39
CA ASN A 214 1.55 31.35 6.13
C ASN A 214 2.96 30.78 5.88
N TYR A 215 3.38 29.77 6.65
CA TYR A 215 4.63 29.05 6.39
C TYR A 215 4.62 28.41 5.00
N ILE A 216 3.55 27.69 4.64
CA ILE A 216 3.40 27.07 3.31
C ILE A 216 3.54 28.09 2.19
N ASN A 217 2.90 29.25 2.37
CA ASN A 217 2.92 30.30 1.35
C ASN A 217 4.30 30.94 1.20
N THR A 218 5.10 31.01 2.27
CA THR A 218 6.35 31.79 2.30
C THR A 218 7.62 30.95 2.17
N VAL A 219 7.62 29.66 2.52
CA VAL A 219 8.81 28.80 2.43
C VAL A 219 9.30 28.67 1.00
N GLU A 220 10.58 28.95 0.76
CA GLU A 220 11.16 28.86 -0.57
C GLU A 220 11.34 27.39 -1.00
N ILE A 221 11.09 27.11 -2.27
CA ILE A 221 11.22 25.77 -2.87
C ILE A 221 12.53 25.74 -3.65
N GLN A 222 13.32 24.68 -3.45
CA GLN A 222 14.58 24.45 -4.17
C GLN A 222 14.28 23.98 -5.61
N GLU A 223 13.75 24.87 -6.45
CA GLU A 223 13.28 24.58 -7.81
C GLU A 223 14.38 23.97 -8.69
N ASP A 224 15.59 24.53 -8.67
CA ASP A 224 16.71 23.99 -9.45
C ASP A 224 17.15 22.61 -8.97
N LEU A 225 17.08 22.34 -7.66
CA LEU A 225 17.42 21.04 -7.09
C LEU A 225 16.41 19.95 -7.51
N LEU A 226 15.13 20.32 -7.57
CA LEU A 226 14.01 19.41 -7.86
C LEU A 226 13.73 19.24 -9.36
N PHE A 227 13.84 20.30 -10.15
CA PHE A 227 13.39 20.35 -11.55
C PHE A 227 14.43 20.90 -12.53
N GLY A 228 15.62 21.30 -12.08
CA GLY A 228 16.63 21.89 -12.96
C GLY A 228 17.15 20.92 -14.03
N ASP A 229 17.11 21.36 -15.29
CA ASP A 229 17.58 20.57 -16.44
C ASP A 229 19.10 20.35 -16.46
N ASN A 230 19.85 21.23 -15.77
CA ASN A 230 21.30 21.16 -15.65
C ASN A 230 21.78 20.34 -14.44
N GLY A 231 20.86 19.70 -13.71
CA GLY A 231 21.18 18.87 -12.56
C GLY A 231 21.92 17.57 -12.93
N PRO A 232 22.54 16.89 -11.95
CA PRO A 232 23.17 15.60 -12.19
C PRO A 232 22.12 14.60 -12.69
N THR A 233 22.49 13.79 -13.69
CA THR A 233 21.61 12.74 -14.21
C THR A 233 21.19 11.81 -13.08
N ARG A 234 19.88 11.71 -12.86
CA ARG A 234 19.31 10.93 -11.76
C ARG A 234 19.23 9.45 -12.14
N PHE A 235 19.77 8.58 -11.29
CA PHE A 235 19.69 7.14 -11.50
C PHE A 235 19.65 6.36 -10.20
N VAL A 236 18.98 5.20 -10.23
CA VAL A 236 19.03 4.21 -9.14
C VAL A 236 20.05 3.14 -9.48
N THR A 237 20.85 2.73 -8.49
CA THR A 237 21.74 1.57 -8.63
C THR A 237 21.05 0.34 -8.02
N ILE A 238 20.87 -0.70 -8.84
CA ILE A 238 20.24 -1.98 -8.51
C ILE A 238 21.17 -2.81 -7.62
N SER A 239 22.42 -2.96 -8.03
CA SER A 239 23.43 -3.65 -7.22
C SER A 239 24.80 -3.04 -7.43
N SER A 240 25.47 -2.76 -6.32
CA SER A 240 26.86 -2.30 -6.33
C SER A 240 27.78 -3.29 -7.03
N ALA A 241 27.44 -4.59 -7.04
CA ALA A 241 28.23 -5.63 -7.67
C ALA A 241 28.14 -5.61 -9.21
N TYR A 242 27.05 -5.09 -9.79
CA TYR A 242 26.82 -5.09 -11.24
C TYR A 242 26.93 -3.69 -11.87
N ASN A 243 27.04 -2.63 -11.05
CA ASN A 243 27.09 -1.22 -11.47
C ASN A 243 26.03 -0.83 -12.52
N GLN A 244 24.88 -1.50 -12.52
CA GLN A 244 23.80 -1.21 -13.44
C GLN A 244 22.96 -0.05 -12.92
N LYS A 245 22.81 0.96 -13.77
CA LYS A 245 22.09 2.20 -13.49
C LYS A 245 20.73 2.17 -14.17
N ILE A 246 19.69 2.49 -13.40
CA ILE A 246 18.35 2.80 -13.91
C ILE A 246 18.24 4.31 -13.98
N TYR A 247 18.33 4.86 -15.19
CA TYR A 247 18.10 6.29 -15.38
C TYR A 247 16.64 6.61 -15.08
N LEU A 248 16.43 7.63 -14.26
CA LEU A 248 15.11 8.05 -13.85
C LEU A 248 14.56 9.11 -14.82
N PRO A 249 13.24 9.09 -15.12
CA PRO A 249 12.61 10.20 -15.82
C PRO A 249 12.66 11.50 -14.99
N PRO A 250 12.48 12.68 -15.60
CA PRO A 250 12.36 13.93 -14.87
C PRO A 250 11.21 13.88 -13.85
N LEU A 251 11.38 14.54 -12.70
CA LEU A 251 10.33 14.65 -11.69
C LEU A 251 9.22 15.55 -12.23
N PRO A 252 7.96 15.09 -12.35
CA PRO A 252 6.87 15.93 -12.83
C PRO A 252 6.58 17.05 -11.83
N ARG A 253 6.41 18.28 -12.33
CA ARG A 253 6.19 19.45 -11.47
C ARG A 253 4.74 19.56 -11.02
N LEU A 254 4.54 19.81 -9.73
CA LEU A 254 3.26 20.20 -9.16
C LEU A 254 3.05 21.71 -9.35
N HIS A 255 1.87 22.13 -9.80
CA HIS A 255 1.57 23.54 -10.04
C HIS A 255 0.96 24.23 -8.81
N ASP A 256 0.18 23.49 -8.02
CA ASP A 256 -0.35 23.92 -6.74
C ASP A 256 0.77 23.97 -5.69
N ARG A 257 1.10 25.19 -5.25
CA ARG A 257 2.13 25.45 -4.24
C ARG A 257 1.80 24.83 -2.88
N ASP A 258 0.54 24.91 -2.44
CA ASP A 258 0.13 24.35 -1.15
C ASP A 258 0.35 22.84 -1.15
N LEU A 259 -0.06 22.20 -2.24
CA LEU A 259 0.11 20.76 -2.42
C LEU A 259 1.57 20.35 -2.58
N LEU A 260 2.37 21.10 -3.35
CA LEU A 260 3.81 20.87 -3.52
C LEU A 260 4.56 20.99 -2.20
N VAL A 261 4.34 22.06 -1.44
CA VAL A 261 5.01 22.23 -0.14
C VAL A 261 4.62 21.10 0.80
N LYS A 262 3.33 20.77 0.92
CA LYS A 262 2.87 19.64 1.76
C LYS A 262 3.48 18.30 1.32
N ALA A 263 3.65 18.07 0.03
CA ALA A 263 4.30 16.87 -0.51
C ALA A 263 5.79 16.76 -0.16
N LEU A 264 6.45 17.90 0.04
CA LEU A 264 7.86 18.00 0.46
C LEU A 264 8.02 18.07 1.99
N MET A 265 6.95 17.81 2.75
CA MET A 265 6.96 17.76 4.22
C MET A 265 6.71 16.34 4.70
N HIS A 266 7.57 15.84 5.58
CA HIS A 266 7.28 14.64 6.35
C HIS A 266 6.28 14.95 7.47
N LYS A 267 5.46 13.97 7.88
CA LYS A 267 4.46 14.14 8.95
C LYS A 267 5.03 14.64 10.27
N GLU A 268 6.32 14.42 10.53
CA GLU A 268 7.02 14.88 11.74
C GLU A 268 7.50 16.35 11.68
N PHE A 269 7.32 17.05 10.54
CA PHE A 269 7.70 18.46 10.39
C PHE A 269 7.01 19.36 11.41
N TYR A 270 5.81 19.01 11.88
CA TYR A 270 5.12 19.78 12.91
C TYR A 270 5.96 19.94 14.19
N ARG A 271 6.83 18.97 14.54
CA ARG A 271 7.77 19.08 15.68
C ARG A 271 8.94 20.00 15.37
N LEU A 272 9.34 20.03 14.11
CA LEU A 272 10.48 20.80 13.63
C LEU A 272 10.12 22.29 13.54
N LEU A 273 8.88 22.61 13.12
CA LEU A 273 8.31 23.97 13.11
C LEU A 273 8.28 24.62 14.50
N LEU A 274 8.26 23.80 15.55
CA LEU A 274 8.24 24.21 16.96
C LEU A 274 9.64 24.46 17.55
N ASP A 275 10.71 24.36 16.74
CA ASP A 275 12.04 24.81 17.16
C ASP A 275 11.97 26.30 17.54
N PRO A 276 12.44 26.72 18.74
CA PRO A 276 12.37 28.13 19.17
C PRO A 276 13.02 29.14 18.22
N ARG A 277 13.96 28.69 17.37
CA ARG A 277 14.63 29.51 16.36
C ARG A 277 13.79 29.70 15.10
N HIS A 278 12.79 28.85 14.88
CA HIS A 278 11.95 28.87 13.70
C HIS A 278 10.83 29.92 13.85
N ASN A 279 10.51 30.63 12.75
CA ASN A 279 9.55 31.74 12.77
C ASN A 279 8.15 31.31 13.23
N PHE A 280 7.70 30.11 12.83
CA PHE A 280 6.42 29.55 13.29
C PHE A 280 6.36 29.49 14.83
N ALA A 281 7.39 28.96 15.50
CA ALA A 281 7.42 28.86 16.95
C ALA A 281 7.44 30.23 17.65
N GLN A 282 8.12 31.22 17.04
CA GLN A 282 8.16 32.58 17.56
C GLN A 282 6.79 33.26 17.51
N ILE A 283 6.04 33.08 16.41
CA ILE A 283 4.67 33.58 16.26
C ILE A 283 3.73 32.92 17.27
N MET A 284 3.83 31.60 17.46
CA MET A 284 2.99 30.89 18.45
C MET A 284 3.28 31.37 19.87
N LYS A 285 4.56 31.54 20.23
CA LYS A 285 4.96 32.07 21.55
C LYS A 285 4.50 33.51 21.78
N SER A 286 4.53 34.37 20.76
CA SER A 286 4.07 35.76 20.93
C SER A 286 2.56 35.86 21.22
N HIS A 287 1.80 34.81 20.90
CA HIS A 287 0.38 34.68 21.21
C HIS A 287 0.12 33.86 22.49
N ASN A 288 1.15 33.64 23.32
CA ASN A 288 1.09 32.86 24.56
C ASN A 288 0.68 31.40 24.38
N TYR A 289 0.95 30.81 23.22
CA TYR A 289 0.75 29.37 23.01
C TYR A 289 2.01 28.59 23.40
N ASP A 290 1.82 27.50 24.15
CA ASP A 290 2.90 26.56 24.45
C ASP A 290 3.36 25.85 23.16
N LEU A 291 4.61 25.38 23.15
CA LEU A 291 5.24 24.67 22.05
C LEU A 291 5.22 23.14 22.26
N SER A 292 4.31 22.63 23.11
CA SER A 292 4.16 21.21 23.34
C SER A 292 3.64 20.50 22.08
N PHE A 293 4.34 19.43 21.66
CA PHE A 293 3.99 18.68 20.45
C PHE A 293 2.55 18.16 20.43
N SER A 294 1.97 17.83 21.59
CA SER A 294 0.60 17.30 21.66
C SER A 294 -0.44 18.30 21.15
N GLU A 295 -0.15 19.59 21.21
CA GLU A 295 -1.10 20.66 20.87
C GLU A 295 -1.14 20.95 19.36
N TYR A 296 -0.11 20.54 18.61
CA TYR A 296 0.03 20.79 17.17
C TYR A 296 -0.23 19.55 16.31
N GLY A 297 -0.90 18.54 16.89
CA GLY A 297 -1.26 17.31 16.18
C GLY A 297 -2.11 17.57 14.93
N LEU A 298 -2.83 18.68 14.86
CA LEU A 298 -3.61 19.06 13.67
C LEU A 298 -2.73 19.25 12.42
N ILE A 299 -1.52 19.80 12.57
CA ILE A 299 -0.58 19.99 11.45
C ILE A 299 -0.05 18.64 10.97
N ARG A 300 0.33 17.77 11.92
CA ARG A 300 0.73 16.39 11.62
C ARG A 300 -0.34 15.69 10.81
N LYS A 301 -1.60 15.83 11.22
CA LYS A 301 -2.72 15.26 10.49
C LYS A 301 -2.67 15.82 9.05
N GLU A 302 -2.65 17.15 8.84
CA GLU A 302 -2.83 17.78 7.51
C GLU A 302 -1.82 17.25 6.50
N ILE A 303 -0.60 17.00 6.96
CA ILE A 303 0.51 16.47 6.14
C ILE A 303 0.36 14.95 5.92
N SER A 304 0.00 14.19 6.96
CA SER A 304 -0.04 12.71 6.94
C SER A 304 -1.01 12.08 5.93
N PHE A 305 -1.96 12.85 5.39
CA PHE A 305 -2.91 12.34 4.40
C PHE A 305 -2.22 11.94 3.09
N LEU A 306 -1.19 12.68 2.68
CA LEU A 306 -0.50 12.44 1.41
C LEU A 306 0.29 11.13 1.44
N ASP A 307 1.07 10.85 2.50
CA ASP A 307 1.74 9.56 2.73
C ASP A 307 0.76 8.39 2.52
N GLY A 308 -0.36 8.40 3.24
CA GLY A 308 -1.31 7.28 3.18
C GLY A 308 -1.96 7.12 1.82
N LEU A 309 -2.26 8.23 1.14
CA LEU A 309 -2.82 8.19 -0.21
C LEU A 309 -1.80 7.68 -1.23
N GLY A 310 -0.54 8.04 -1.06
CA GLY A 310 0.59 7.66 -1.90
C GLY A 310 0.87 6.16 -1.84
N ASP A 311 0.96 5.60 -0.64
CA ASP A 311 1.12 4.16 -0.40
C ASP A 311 0.04 3.34 -1.14
N PHE A 312 -1.24 3.67 -0.93
CA PHE A 312 -2.33 2.97 -1.61
C PHE A 312 -2.28 3.12 -3.14
N PHE A 313 -1.85 4.28 -3.64
CA PHE A 313 -1.74 4.52 -5.08
C PHE A 313 -0.62 3.69 -5.70
N LEU A 314 0.57 3.69 -5.09
CA LEU A 314 1.72 2.92 -5.55
C LEU A 314 1.42 1.42 -5.52
N ALA A 315 0.72 0.94 -4.49
CA ALA A 315 0.27 -0.45 -4.41
C ALA A 315 -0.67 -0.83 -5.57
N GLN A 316 -1.64 0.04 -5.90
CA GLN A 316 -2.56 -0.20 -7.01
C GLN A 316 -1.85 -0.18 -8.37
N GLU A 317 -1.00 0.81 -8.63
CA GLU A 317 -0.27 0.91 -9.90
C GLU A 317 0.74 -0.23 -10.08
N THR A 318 1.35 -0.69 -8.99
CA THR A 318 2.17 -1.91 -8.98
C THR A 318 1.36 -3.12 -9.42
N SER A 319 0.18 -3.36 -8.81
CA SER A 319 -0.71 -4.46 -9.18
C SER A 319 -1.14 -4.37 -10.65
N ARG A 320 -1.44 -3.17 -11.15
CA ARG A 320 -1.86 -2.95 -12.54
C ARG A 320 -0.74 -3.21 -13.54
N LEU A 321 0.46 -2.70 -13.28
CA LEU A 321 1.60 -2.89 -14.17
C LEU A 321 2.00 -4.37 -14.29
N ILE A 322 2.08 -5.09 -13.17
CA ILE A 322 2.45 -6.51 -13.20
C ILE A 322 1.51 -7.29 -14.12
N PHE A 323 0.21 -6.97 -14.09
CA PHE A 323 -0.75 -7.59 -14.99
C PHE A 323 -0.60 -7.23 -16.45
N ASP A 324 -0.43 -5.95 -16.77
CA ASP A 324 -0.23 -5.52 -18.14
C ASP A 324 0.98 -6.25 -18.75
N LEU A 325 2.05 -6.43 -17.96
CA LEU A 325 3.25 -7.17 -18.35
C LEU A 325 3.03 -8.68 -18.52
N CYS A 326 2.21 -9.32 -17.67
CA CYS A 326 1.86 -10.73 -17.80
C CYS A 326 0.89 -11.00 -18.96
N ARG A 327 0.03 -10.03 -19.32
CA ARG A 327 -0.95 -10.18 -20.39
C ARG A 327 -0.33 -9.99 -21.77
N ASN A 328 0.56 -9.00 -21.92
CA ASN A 328 1.15 -8.63 -23.21
C ASN A 328 2.12 -9.67 -23.77
N SER A 329 2.54 -10.65 -22.98
CA SER A 329 3.35 -11.79 -23.44
C SER A 329 2.57 -12.81 -24.28
N ASN A 330 1.23 -12.81 -24.20
CA ASN A 330 0.38 -13.68 -25.02
C ASN A 330 0.03 -13.10 -26.40
N THR A 331 0.37 -11.82 -26.65
CA THR A 331 -0.01 -11.08 -27.87
C THR A 331 1.14 -10.85 -28.85
N THR A 332 2.33 -11.39 -28.61
CA THR A 332 3.49 -11.24 -29.50
C THR A 332 3.38 -12.17 -30.73
N THR A 333 2.36 -11.94 -31.55
CA THR A 333 2.32 -12.43 -32.93
C THR A 333 3.02 -11.41 -33.81
N THR A 334 4.23 -11.78 -34.23
CA THR A 334 5.06 -11.26 -35.33
C THR A 334 4.40 -10.18 -36.19
N THR A 335 4.57 -8.91 -35.84
CA THR A 335 4.39 -7.80 -36.78
C THR A 335 5.49 -6.77 -36.56
N ASN A 336 6.45 -6.78 -37.49
CA ASN A 336 7.48 -5.77 -37.80
C ASN A 336 7.76 -4.72 -36.71
N LEU A 337 8.65 -5.07 -35.78
CA LEU A 337 9.18 -4.17 -34.77
C LEU A 337 10.21 -3.24 -35.39
N ASN A 338 9.95 -1.93 -35.30
CA ASN A 338 11.00 -0.92 -35.40
C ASN A 338 11.86 -1.00 -34.14
N GLU A 339 13.19 -0.91 -34.30
CA GLU A 339 14.14 -0.79 -33.19
C GLU A 339 13.80 0.46 -32.36
N GLY A 340 13.16 0.28 -31.19
CA GLY A 340 12.81 1.37 -30.28
C GLY A 340 11.59 1.13 -29.41
N ASP A 341 10.72 0.16 -29.73
CA ASP A 341 9.52 -0.12 -28.93
C ASP A 341 9.80 -1.10 -27.78
N ASP A 342 9.43 -0.69 -26.56
CA ASP A 342 9.66 -1.35 -25.27
C ASP A 342 9.02 -2.76 -25.20
N THR A 343 9.80 -3.80 -25.50
CA THR A 343 9.38 -5.23 -25.37
C THR A 343 9.56 -5.78 -23.95
N SER A 344 9.24 -5.01 -22.91
CA SER A 344 9.25 -5.57 -21.55
C SER A 344 8.01 -6.46 -21.35
N THR A 345 8.19 -7.76 -21.53
CA THR A 345 7.16 -8.78 -21.26
C THR A 345 7.59 -9.64 -20.07
N LEU A 346 6.65 -9.96 -19.17
CA LEU A 346 6.85 -11.01 -18.17
C LEU A 346 6.26 -12.33 -18.69
N ASP A 347 6.88 -13.45 -18.34
CA ASP A 347 6.36 -14.79 -18.69
C ASP A 347 4.87 -14.89 -18.30
N PRO A 348 3.95 -15.29 -19.20
CA PRO A 348 2.52 -15.40 -18.88
C PRO A 348 2.23 -16.36 -17.72
N ASN A 349 3.17 -17.22 -17.34
CA ASN A 349 3.09 -18.15 -16.21
C ASN A 349 3.74 -17.62 -14.92
N VAL A 350 3.77 -16.30 -14.69
CA VAL A 350 4.22 -15.73 -13.40
C VAL A 350 3.48 -16.40 -12.24
N SER A 351 4.23 -17.19 -11.45
CA SER A 351 3.67 -17.87 -10.28
C SER A 351 3.11 -16.85 -9.28
N SER A 352 2.15 -17.25 -8.45
CA SER A 352 1.64 -16.40 -7.36
C SER A 352 2.76 -15.90 -6.43
N GLN A 353 3.82 -16.70 -6.26
CA GLN A 353 5.00 -16.31 -5.48
C GLN A 353 5.78 -15.19 -6.17
N THR A 354 6.01 -15.31 -7.47
CA THR A 354 6.70 -14.29 -8.28
C THR A 354 5.89 -13.00 -8.37
N TYR A 355 4.56 -13.08 -8.50
CA TYR A 355 3.67 -11.92 -8.46
C TYR A 355 3.79 -11.15 -7.15
N ASN A 356 3.70 -11.85 -6.01
CA ASN A 356 3.81 -11.24 -4.69
C ASN A 356 5.22 -10.68 -4.45
N LEU A 357 6.26 -11.34 -4.98
CA LEU A 357 7.63 -10.85 -4.94
C LEU A 357 7.78 -9.51 -5.69
N LEU A 358 7.30 -9.44 -6.93
CA LEU A 358 7.33 -8.21 -7.72
C LEU A 358 6.55 -7.09 -7.01
N LYS A 359 5.38 -7.42 -6.45
CA LYS A 359 4.58 -6.47 -5.68
C LYS A 359 5.35 -5.92 -4.49
N MET A 360 6.04 -6.78 -3.73
CA MET A 360 6.86 -6.35 -2.60
C MET A 360 7.99 -5.44 -3.06
N ILE A 361 8.73 -5.81 -4.11
CA ILE A 361 9.90 -5.07 -4.61
C ILE A 361 9.53 -3.65 -5.06
N LEU A 362 8.51 -3.53 -5.92
CA LEU A 362 8.11 -2.27 -6.55
C LEU A 362 7.46 -1.29 -5.56
N ALA A 363 6.97 -1.80 -4.43
CA ALA A 363 6.36 -1.02 -3.35
C ALA A 363 7.21 -1.03 -2.05
N THR A 364 8.52 -1.30 -2.12
CA THR A 364 9.37 -1.27 -0.91
C THR A 364 9.75 0.14 -0.49
N ASN A 365 9.80 0.39 0.82
CA ASN A 365 10.40 1.61 1.40
C ASN A 365 11.86 1.80 0.96
N THR A 366 12.60 0.71 0.69
CA THR A 366 13.95 0.79 0.14
C THR A 366 13.96 1.42 -1.26
N LEU A 367 13.04 1.05 -2.15
CA LEU A 367 12.92 1.70 -3.46
C LEU A 367 12.46 3.15 -3.31
N MET A 368 11.43 3.40 -2.49
CA MET A 368 10.88 4.75 -2.30
C MET A 368 11.92 5.71 -1.71
N SER A 369 12.67 5.29 -0.70
CA SER A 369 13.77 6.07 -0.13
C SER A 369 14.90 6.34 -1.14
N LYS A 370 15.23 5.38 -2.00
CA LYS A 370 16.18 5.61 -3.11
C LYS A 370 15.66 6.65 -4.09
N LEU A 371 14.39 6.59 -4.47
CA LEU A 371 13.77 7.57 -5.35
C LEU A 371 13.75 8.96 -4.68
N THR A 372 13.34 9.05 -3.42
CA THR A 372 13.42 10.28 -2.60
C THR A 372 14.81 10.91 -2.64
N LYS A 373 15.87 10.10 -2.47
CA LYS A 373 17.25 10.57 -2.53
C LYS A 373 17.64 11.04 -3.93
N CYS A 374 17.32 10.26 -4.97
CA CYS A 374 17.66 10.63 -6.35
C CYS A 374 16.98 11.91 -6.81
N TYR A 375 15.76 12.17 -6.32
CA TYR A 375 15.00 13.37 -6.63
C TYR A 375 15.18 14.50 -5.60
N ASN A 376 15.97 14.30 -4.54
CA ASN A 376 16.20 15.25 -3.44
C ASN A 376 14.92 15.77 -2.77
N LEU A 377 13.85 14.96 -2.71
CA LEU A 377 12.54 15.42 -2.19
C LEU A 377 12.63 15.88 -0.73
N TYR A 378 13.43 15.20 0.09
CA TYR A 378 13.65 15.52 1.50
C TYR A 378 14.42 16.84 1.74
N GLN A 379 15.00 17.44 0.69
CA GLN A 379 15.68 18.74 0.70
C GLN A 379 14.97 19.77 -0.18
N GLY A 380 13.76 19.47 -0.65
CA GLY A 380 13.03 20.30 -1.60
C GLY A 380 12.58 21.65 -1.04
N LEU A 381 12.49 21.78 0.29
CA LEU A 381 12.18 23.04 0.98
C LEU A 381 13.47 23.72 1.44
N ASN A 382 13.62 25.00 1.12
CA ASN A 382 14.73 25.82 1.59
C ASN A 382 14.47 26.33 3.02
N ASP A 383 14.50 25.40 3.98
CA ASP A 383 14.46 25.73 5.40
C ASP A 383 15.69 25.15 6.11
N PRO A 384 16.72 25.97 6.38
CA PRO A 384 17.95 25.51 7.01
C PRO A 384 17.75 24.89 8.38
N ILE A 385 16.78 25.38 9.17
CA ILE A 385 16.53 24.86 10.53
C ILE A 385 15.94 23.46 10.43
N ILE A 386 14.93 23.30 9.58
CA ILE A 386 14.26 22.02 9.35
C ILE A 386 15.25 21.02 8.74
N ASN A 387 15.98 21.42 7.69
CA ASN A 387 16.93 20.55 6.99
C ASN A 387 18.07 20.08 7.90
N THR A 388 18.61 20.96 8.74
CA THR A 388 19.63 20.59 9.73
C THR A 388 19.08 19.57 10.72
N ARG A 389 17.89 19.80 11.26
CA ARG A 389 17.28 18.86 12.22
C ARG A 389 16.94 17.51 11.61
N ILE A 390 16.46 17.47 10.37
CA ILE A 390 16.22 16.21 9.66
C ILE A 390 17.52 15.43 9.51
N ALA A 391 18.59 16.10 9.06
CA ALA A 391 19.90 15.51 8.88
C ALA A 391 20.47 14.94 10.19
N ASP A 392 20.31 15.66 11.31
CA ASP A 392 20.90 15.30 12.59
C ASP A 392 20.05 14.31 13.41
N GLU A 393 18.72 14.44 13.37
CA GLU A 393 17.81 13.71 14.27
C GLU A 393 17.13 12.51 13.59
N TRP A 394 16.82 12.61 12.30
CA TRP A 394 15.98 11.61 11.62
C TRP A 394 16.71 10.75 10.62
N ILE A 395 17.66 11.31 9.87
CA ILE A 395 18.44 10.56 8.89
C ILE A 395 19.97 10.72 9.09
N PRO A 396 20.49 10.58 10.33
CA PRO A 396 21.91 10.80 10.61
C PRO A 396 22.81 9.79 9.91
N TYR A 397 22.41 8.53 9.76
CA TYR A 397 23.23 7.54 9.08
C TYR A 397 23.25 7.80 7.57
N THR A 398 22.13 8.18 6.97
CA THR A 398 22.06 8.58 5.55
C THR A 398 22.91 9.81 5.26
N THR A 399 22.90 10.77 6.16
CA THR A 399 23.62 12.03 5.98
C THR A 399 25.12 11.86 6.19
N THR A 400 25.53 11.21 7.29
CA THR A 400 26.94 11.16 7.72
C THR A 400 27.68 9.91 7.25
N GLY A 401 26.95 8.88 6.83
CA GLY A 401 27.49 7.55 6.56
C GLY A 401 28.00 6.83 7.81
N LYS A 402 27.70 7.35 9.02
CA LYS A 402 28.12 6.76 10.29
C LYS A 402 26.90 6.33 11.10
N LEU A 403 26.94 5.08 11.57
CA LEU A 403 25.91 4.56 12.46
C LEU A 403 25.95 5.31 13.80
N PRO A 404 24.80 5.79 14.32
CA PRO A 404 24.75 6.42 15.64
C PRO A 404 25.24 5.47 16.75
N PRO A 405 26.01 5.98 17.74
CA PRO A 405 26.55 5.15 18.81
C PRO A 405 25.46 4.37 19.57
N GLY A 406 25.69 3.06 19.78
CA GLY A 406 24.79 2.21 20.56
C GLY A 406 23.47 1.83 19.87
N LYS A 407 23.31 2.09 18.56
CA LYS A 407 22.14 1.70 17.78
C LYS A 407 22.43 0.47 16.91
N ASP A 408 21.40 -0.33 16.64
CA ASP A 408 21.47 -1.42 15.68
C ASP A 408 21.39 -0.91 14.23
N ALA A 409 22.28 -1.39 13.36
CA ALA A 409 22.37 -0.92 11.98
C ALA A 409 21.14 -1.25 11.13
N LYS A 410 20.48 -2.37 11.40
CA LYS A 410 19.29 -2.79 10.66
C LYS A 410 18.07 -1.98 11.11
N GLU A 411 17.91 -1.75 12.41
CA GLU A 411 16.84 -0.90 12.95
C GLU A 411 16.94 0.53 12.43
N VAL A 412 18.14 1.14 12.49
CA VAL A 412 18.37 2.49 11.96
C VAL A 412 18.07 2.55 10.47
N ARG A 413 18.53 1.55 9.69
CA ARG A 413 18.23 1.51 8.25
C ARG A 413 16.74 1.42 7.97
N ILE A 414 16.01 0.51 8.62
CA ILE A 414 14.56 0.35 8.41
C ILE A 414 13.84 1.66 8.72
N TYR A 415 14.23 2.31 9.82
CA TYR A 415 13.67 3.59 10.23
C TYR A 415 13.91 4.70 9.20
N GLU A 416 15.17 4.90 8.76
CA GLU A 416 15.50 5.95 7.80
C GLU A 416 14.90 5.68 6.42
N GLU A 417 14.80 4.41 5.99
CA GLU A 417 14.11 4.02 4.76
C GLU A 417 12.61 4.32 4.81
N GLU A 418 11.94 4.06 5.93
CA GLU A 418 10.53 4.44 6.13
C GLU A 418 10.38 5.97 6.10
N PHE A 419 11.18 6.70 6.87
CA PHE A 419 11.14 8.17 6.92
C PHE A 419 11.34 8.82 5.54
N LEU A 420 12.29 8.32 4.75
CA LEU A 420 12.54 8.82 3.40
C LEU A 420 11.49 8.35 2.39
N GLY A 421 10.95 7.13 2.55
CA GLY A 421 9.91 6.58 1.69
C GLY A 421 8.64 7.44 1.68
N ASP A 422 8.23 7.90 2.85
CA ASP A 422 7.06 8.76 3.06
C ASP A 422 7.06 10.03 2.20
N PHE A 423 8.24 10.60 1.87
CA PHE A 423 8.33 11.77 0.97
C PHE A 423 7.93 11.42 -0.47
N PHE A 424 8.43 10.30 -1.00
CA PHE A 424 8.09 9.89 -2.36
C PHE A 424 6.61 9.54 -2.47
N GLU A 425 6.07 8.83 -1.47
CA GLU A 425 4.65 8.54 -1.37
C GLU A 425 3.81 9.83 -1.35
N SER A 426 4.18 10.78 -0.51
CA SER A 426 3.49 12.08 -0.41
C SER A 426 3.53 12.86 -1.73
N TYR A 427 4.67 12.83 -2.44
CA TYR A 427 4.81 13.46 -3.75
C TYR A 427 3.94 12.80 -4.81
N MET A 428 3.91 11.47 -4.84
CA MET A 428 3.05 10.73 -5.76
C MET A 428 1.56 10.95 -5.47
N ALA A 429 1.19 11.07 -4.20
CA ALA A 429 -0.17 11.41 -3.79
C ALA A 429 -0.59 12.81 -4.23
N ALA A 430 0.30 13.78 -4.10
CA ALA A 430 0.09 15.13 -4.58
C ALA A 430 -0.08 15.15 -6.11
N LEU A 431 0.82 14.49 -6.85
CA LEU A 431 0.70 14.38 -8.31
C LEU A 431 -0.60 13.70 -8.71
N LEU A 432 -1.04 12.72 -7.94
CA LEU A 432 -2.28 12.00 -8.18
C LEU A 432 -3.52 12.86 -7.94
N ILE A 433 -3.48 13.80 -6.99
CA ILE A 433 -4.57 14.74 -6.73
C ILE A 433 -4.68 15.77 -7.85
N GLU A 434 -3.55 16.32 -8.30
CA GLU A 434 -3.53 17.41 -9.27
C GLU A 434 -3.55 16.91 -10.73
N GLN A 435 -2.73 15.91 -11.04
CA GLN A 435 -2.45 15.43 -12.40
C GLN A 435 -2.46 13.88 -12.46
N PRO A 436 -3.63 13.22 -12.30
CA PRO A 436 -3.71 11.76 -12.14
C PRO A 436 -3.04 10.94 -13.26
N GLN A 437 -3.17 11.39 -14.51
CA GLN A 437 -2.57 10.68 -15.66
C GLN A 437 -1.05 10.81 -15.68
N VAL A 438 -0.52 11.98 -15.32
CA VAL A 438 0.92 12.21 -15.20
C VAL A 438 1.49 11.32 -14.10
N ALA A 439 0.85 11.28 -12.92
CA ALA A 439 1.25 10.39 -11.83
C ALA A 439 1.33 8.92 -12.27
N LYS A 440 0.29 8.42 -12.96
CA LYS A 440 0.23 7.04 -13.49
C LYS A 440 1.34 6.78 -14.50
N SER A 441 1.54 7.68 -15.46
CA SER A 441 2.57 7.51 -16.50
C SER A 441 3.99 7.51 -15.92
N PHE A 442 4.29 8.46 -15.02
CA PHE A 442 5.60 8.63 -14.41
C PHE A 442 6.04 7.41 -13.60
N ILE A 443 5.18 6.90 -12.70
CA ILE A 443 5.56 5.74 -11.89
C ILE A 443 5.68 4.45 -12.73
N ARG A 444 4.81 4.28 -13.73
CA ARG A 444 4.89 3.14 -14.65
C ARG A 444 6.17 3.14 -15.45
N GLU A 445 6.64 4.30 -15.88
CA GLU A 445 7.92 4.42 -16.58
C GLU A 445 9.08 3.97 -15.67
N ILE A 446 9.13 4.44 -14.43
CA ILE A 446 10.14 4.01 -13.45
C ILE A 446 10.10 2.48 -13.26
N TYR A 447 8.91 1.92 -13.02
CA TYR A 447 8.75 0.49 -12.80
C TYR A 447 9.08 -0.35 -14.04
N LYS A 448 8.73 0.09 -15.25
CA LYS A 448 9.12 -0.60 -16.50
C LYS A 448 10.63 -0.64 -16.66
N ARG A 449 11.32 0.48 -16.42
CA ARG A 449 12.79 0.55 -16.48
C ARG A 449 13.43 -0.37 -15.44
N LEU A 450 12.88 -0.43 -14.22
CA LEU A 450 13.27 -1.39 -13.17
C LEU A 450 13.12 -2.83 -13.65
N ILE A 451 11.93 -3.23 -14.07
CA ILE A 451 11.63 -4.61 -14.46
C ILE A 451 12.48 -5.03 -15.67
N SER A 452 12.66 -4.16 -16.67
CA SER A 452 13.49 -4.46 -17.84
C SER A 452 14.94 -4.80 -17.48
N ILE A 453 15.52 -4.07 -16.53
CA ILE A 453 16.88 -4.36 -16.07
C ILE A 453 16.89 -5.63 -15.22
N MET A 454 15.89 -5.81 -14.37
CA MET A 454 15.76 -7.02 -13.53
C MET A 454 15.70 -8.30 -14.37
N THR A 455 14.90 -8.32 -15.44
CA THR A 455 14.76 -9.49 -16.31
C THR A 455 16.00 -9.76 -17.17
N LYS A 456 16.79 -8.73 -17.51
CA LYS A 456 18.07 -8.88 -18.23
C LYS A 456 19.17 -9.47 -17.35
N THR A 457 19.18 -9.13 -16.06
CA THR A 457 20.32 -9.40 -15.18
C THR A 457 20.16 -10.68 -14.34
N LEU A 458 18.93 -11.19 -14.17
CA LEU A 458 18.68 -12.40 -13.39
C LEU A 458 17.76 -13.38 -14.13
N PRO A 459 18.13 -14.68 -14.23
CA PRO A 459 17.27 -15.68 -14.83
C PRO A 459 15.93 -15.82 -14.06
N PRO A 460 14.87 -16.30 -14.70
CA PRO A 460 13.50 -16.34 -14.16
C PRO A 460 13.33 -17.23 -12.91
N GLU A 461 14.27 -18.11 -12.62
CA GLU A 461 14.21 -19.07 -11.51
C GLU A 461 15.00 -18.59 -10.28
N VAL A 462 14.59 -17.51 -9.63
CA VAL A 462 15.34 -17.02 -8.46
C VAL A 462 14.40 -16.57 -7.33
N THR A 463 14.69 -17.04 -6.11
CA THR A 463 13.90 -16.85 -4.90
C THR A 463 13.90 -15.40 -4.38
N TYR A 464 12.92 -15.07 -3.54
CA TYR A 464 12.75 -13.74 -2.90
C TYR A 464 14.04 -13.17 -2.31
N GLN A 465 14.85 -14.02 -1.68
CA GLN A 465 16.06 -13.65 -0.97
C GLN A 465 17.19 -13.24 -1.91
N ASN A 466 17.33 -13.89 -3.07
CA ASN A 466 18.31 -13.53 -4.08
C ASN A 466 17.88 -12.27 -4.86
N TRP A 467 16.58 -12.04 -5.06
CA TRP A 467 16.09 -10.80 -5.69
C TRP A 467 16.28 -9.59 -4.77
N THR A 468 15.86 -9.66 -3.51
CA THR A 468 16.06 -8.53 -2.57
C THR A 468 17.54 -8.26 -2.24
N MET A 469 18.41 -9.28 -2.25
CA MET A 469 19.84 -9.10 -2.01
C MET A 469 20.61 -8.60 -3.24
N ASN A 470 20.31 -9.09 -4.45
CA ASN A 470 21.09 -8.82 -5.65
C ASN A 470 20.49 -7.76 -6.61
N ILE A 471 19.22 -7.34 -6.43
CA ILE A 471 18.55 -6.41 -7.36
C ILE A 471 18.30 -5.03 -6.77
N LEU A 472 17.79 -4.92 -5.55
CA LEU A 472 17.54 -3.59 -5.01
C LEU A 472 18.75 -3.09 -4.24
N GLY A 473 19.69 -3.96 -3.87
CA GLY A 473 20.76 -3.64 -2.94
C GLY A 473 20.15 -3.35 -1.56
N ARG A 474 20.62 -4.03 -0.52
CA ARG A 474 20.08 -3.91 0.85
C ARG A 474 20.27 -2.55 1.51
N ASN A 475 20.66 -1.52 0.75
CA ASN A 475 21.21 -0.33 1.35
C ASN A 475 21.07 0.94 0.49
N ILE A 476 20.72 2.03 1.17
CA ILE A 476 20.82 3.42 0.70
C ILE A 476 22.19 4.05 0.98
N TYR A 477 23.03 3.41 1.81
CA TYR A 477 24.41 3.82 2.07
C TYR A 477 25.32 3.27 0.95
N GLY A 478 26.07 4.16 0.30
CA GLY A 478 27.16 3.74 -0.57
C GLY A 478 28.23 3.07 0.28
N ASN A 479 28.62 1.84 -0.06
CA ASN A 479 29.90 1.34 0.43
C ASN A 479 30.95 2.33 -0.07
N LYS A 480 31.67 3.00 0.84
CA LYS A 480 33.00 3.49 0.47
C LYS A 480 33.77 2.27 0.00
N GLU A 481 34.30 2.33 -1.20
CA GLU A 481 35.38 1.44 -1.62
C GLU A 481 36.41 1.49 -0.49
N VAL A 482 36.57 0.35 0.18
CA VAL A 482 37.72 0.14 1.03
C VAL A 482 38.89 0.06 0.04
N VAL A 483 39.67 1.14 -0.01
CA VAL A 483 40.98 1.14 -0.67
C VAL A 483 41.88 0.11 0.00
#